data_AF-A3MUH4-F1
#
_entry.id   AF-A3MUH4-F1
#
_cell.length_a   1.000
_cell.length_b   1.000
_cell.length_c   1.000
_cell.angle_alpha   90.00
_cell.angle_beta   90.00
_cell.angle_gamma   90.00
#
_symmetry.space_group_name_H-M   'P 1'
#
loop_
_entity.id
_entity.type
_entity.pdbx_description
1 polymer ?
#
loop_
_entity_poly.entity_id
_entity_poly.type
_entity_poly.pdbx_seq_one_letter_code
_entity_poly.pdbx_strand_id
1 'polypeptide(L)'
;MSTEFSWHAIAVGNRMLGPYNFLVLTAPPTWRIVIMPMASDVFKHREVDGVKWVRDGEVMHFVKDGGEAYVLKISVKPGRKKAEGTPIAINGHHGVYQVRERGDRYHLTIQFYCDRTDRTVKITLEGLRDLSILNYVGQSRCH
;
A
#
# COMPACT_ATOMS: atom_id res chain seq x y z
N MET A 1 -7.39 -12.13 -21.17
CA MET A 1 -6.46 -10.99 -21.08
C MET A 1 -5.48 -11.30 -19.97
N SER A 2 -4.19 -11.51 -20.27
CA SER A 2 -3.17 -11.53 -19.22
C SER A 2 -3.04 -10.10 -18.69
N THR A 3 -3.64 -9.82 -17.55
CA THR A 3 -3.32 -8.61 -16.79
C THR A 3 -1.91 -8.80 -16.27
N GLU A 4 -0.91 -8.44 -17.07
CA GLU A 4 0.44 -8.34 -16.54
C GLU A 4 0.46 -7.22 -15.51
N PHE A 5 0.88 -7.54 -14.29
CA PHE A 5 1.02 -6.59 -13.19
C PHE A 5 2.34 -6.86 -12.48
N SER A 6 2.86 -5.83 -11.81
CA SER A 6 4.11 -5.91 -11.07
C SER A 6 3.84 -6.08 -9.57
N TRP A 7 4.65 -6.91 -8.91
CA TRP A 7 4.62 -7.12 -7.46
C TRP A 7 5.74 -6.33 -6.80
N HIS A 8 5.39 -5.55 -5.77
CA HIS A 8 6.33 -4.76 -5.00
C HIS A 8 6.18 -5.05 -3.51
N ALA A 9 7.18 -5.71 -2.92
CA ALA A 9 7.24 -5.88 -1.47
C ALA A 9 7.61 -4.53 -0.84
N ILE A 10 6.65 -3.93 -0.11
CA ILE A 10 6.91 -2.72 0.66
C ILE A 10 7.27 -3.14 2.07
N ALA A 11 8.55 -3.04 2.39
CA ALA A 11 9.10 -3.49 3.66
C ALA A 11 10.22 -2.58 4.14
N VAL A 12 10.46 -2.62 5.44
CA VAL A 12 11.59 -1.94 6.09
C VAL A 12 12.51 -3.00 6.69
N GLY A 13 13.80 -2.91 6.38
CA GLY A 13 14.81 -3.82 6.90
C GLY A 13 15.29 -3.40 8.28
N ASN A 14 15.26 -4.32 9.23
CA ASN A 14 16.03 -4.21 10.46
C ASN A 14 17.25 -5.16 10.39
N ARG A 15 18.44 -4.65 10.68
CA ARG A 15 19.70 -5.42 10.55
C ARG A 15 19.75 -6.68 11.42
N MET A 16 19.10 -6.68 12.58
CA MET A 16 19.10 -7.83 13.50
C MET A 16 17.86 -8.70 13.35
N LEU A 17 16.70 -8.09 13.10
CA LEU A 17 15.40 -8.76 13.16
C LEU A 17 14.85 -9.11 11.77
N GLY A 18 15.54 -8.72 10.70
CA GLY A 18 15.10 -8.94 9.32
C GLY A 18 14.04 -7.95 8.84
N PRO A 19 13.33 -8.26 7.75
CA PRO A 19 12.36 -7.36 7.14
C PRO A 19 11.02 -7.33 7.88
N TYR A 20 10.41 -6.14 7.91
CA TYR A 20 9.06 -5.89 8.38
C TYR A 20 8.18 -5.43 7.22
N ASN A 21 7.17 -6.23 6.88
CA ASN A 21 6.36 -6.03 5.68
C ASN A 21 5.14 -5.15 5.98
N PHE A 22 4.97 -4.10 5.19
CA PHE A 22 3.77 -3.28 5.20
C PHE A 22 2.69 -3.93 4.33
N LEU A 23 2.97 -4.15 3.05
CA LEU A 23 2.14 -4.93 2.13
C LEU A 23 2.98 -5.41 0.94
N VAL A 24 2.47 -6.35 0.17
CA VAL A 24 2.95 -6.60 -1.19
C VAL A 24 1.98 -5.93 -2.16
N LEU A 25 2.39 -4.81 -2.74
CA LEU A 25 1.57 -3.99 -3.62
C LEU A 25 1.60 -4.55 -5.04
N THR A 26 0.42 -4.69 -5.63
CA THR A 26 0.26 -4.92 -7.07
C THR A 26 0.00 -3.60 -7.77
N ALA A 27 0.73 -3.37 -8.85
CA ALA A 27 0.70 -2.12 -9.60
C ALA A 27 0.78 -2.38 -11.12
N PRO A 28 0.49 -1.36 -11.96
CA PRO A 28 0.79 -1.42 -13.37
C PRO A 28 2.23 -1.90 -13.63
N PRO A 29 2.49 -2.64 -14.74
CA PRO A 29 3.80 -3.20 -15.02
C PRO A 29 4.88 -2.14 -15.25
N THR A 30 4.50 -0.92 -15.63
CA THR A 30 5.41 0.22 -15.84
C THR A 30 5.91 0.85 -14.54
N TRP A 31 5.22 0.61 -13.42
CA TRP A 31 5.53 1.25 -12.14
C TRP A 31 6.80 0.67 -11.51
N ARG A 32 7.66 1.57 -11.03
CA ARG A 32 8.87 1.24 -10.28
C ARG A 32 8.86 1.95 -8.94
N ILE A 33 8.95 1.21 -7.85
CA ILE A 33 9.03 1.79 -6.51
C ILE A 33 10.47 2.25 -6.24
N VAL A 34 10.63 3.52 -5.89
CA VAL A 34 11.88 4.13 -5.46
C VAL A 34 11.86 4.26 -3.95
N ILE A 35 12.66 3.41 -3.30
CA ILE A 35 12.75 3.30 -1.83
C ILE A 35 13.40 4.56 -1.27
N MET A 36 12.78 5.15 -0.24
CA MET A 36 13.35 6.25 0.54
C MET A 36 13.91 5.72 1.87
N PRO A 37 15.23 5.81 2.11
CA PRO A 37 15.89 5.14 3.24
C PRO A 37 15.46 5.59 4.64
N MET A 38 14.94 6.81 4.81
CA MET A 38 14.64 7.42 6.12
C MET A 38 13.15 7.73 6.36
N ALA A 39 12.27 7.25 5.49
CA ALA A 39 10.87 7.65 5.52
C ALA A 39 9.96 6.54 6.04
N SER A 40 10.37 5.90 7.15
CA SER A 40 9.57 4.82 7.74
C SER A 40 9.73 4.70 9.24
N ASP A 41 8.62 4.44 9.93
CA ASP A 41 8.56 4.13 11.34
C ASP A 41 7.80 2.83 11.56
N VAL A 42 8.38 1.90 12.34
CA VAL A 42 7.76 0.63 12.72
C VAL A 42 7.71 0.54 14.24
N PHE A 43 6.51 0.57 14.81
CA PHE A 43 6.30 0.53 16.25
C PHE A 43 5.98 -0.88 16.76
N LYS A 44 5.17 -1.63 15.99
CA LYS A 44 4.72 -2.98 16.35
C LYS A 44 4.59 -3.85 15.12
N HIS A 45 4.74 -5.16 15.30
CA HIS A 45 4.52 -6.16 14.25
C HIS A 45 3.70 -7.35 14.76
N ARG A 46 3.23 -8.17 13.83
CA ARG A 46 2.63 -9.48 14.06
C ARG A 46 3.21 -10.47 13.06
N GLU A 47 3.52 -11.66 13.51
CA GLU A 47 3.97 -12.74 12.63
C GLU A 47 2.77 -13.59 12.20
N VAL A 48 2.69 -13.87 10.89
CA VAL A 48 1.70 -14.77 10.29
C VAL A 48 2.44 -15.59 9.24
N ASP A 49 2.32 -16.91 9.29
CA ASP A 49 2.98 -17.85 8.36
C ASP A 49 4.51 -17.62 8.25
N GLY A 50 5.17 -17.27 9.36
CA GLY A 50 6.61 -16.99 9.41
C GLY A 50 7.03 -15.61 8.85
N VAL A 51 6.08 -14.77 8.45
CA VAL A 51 6.33 -13.43 7.90
C VAL A 51 5.97 -12.36 8.92
N LYS A 52 6.90 -11.43 9.18
CA LYS A 52 6.65 -10.26 10.05
C LYS A 52 5.91 -9.18 9.28
N TRP A 53 4.68 -8.91 9.69
CA TRP A 53 3.83 -7.84 9.17
C TRP A 53 3.77 -6.68 10.15
N VAL A 54 3.99 -5.46 9.67
CA VAL A 54 3.82 -4.24 10.49
C VAL A 54 2.39 -4.16 10.97
N ARG A 55 2.16 -3.91 12.26
CA ARG A 55 0.83 -3.74 12.87
C ARG A 55 0.56 -2.29 13.27
N ASP A 56 1.61 -1.51 13.51
CA ASP A 56 1.55 -0.06 13.70
C ASP A 56 2.83 0.56 13.13
N GLY A 57 2.66 1.47 12.18
CA GLY A 57 3.77 2.12 11.50
C GLY A 57 3.36 2.85 10.24
N GLU A 58 4.32 3.51 9.61
CA GLU A 58 4.15 4.18 8.33
C GLU A 58 5.41 4.11 7.48
N VAL A 59 5.23 4.21 6.17
CA VAL A 59 6.32 4.27 5.20
C VAL A 59 5.94 5.17 4.03
N MET A 60 6.90 5.92 3.51
CA MET A 60 6.75 6.77 2.33
C MET A 60 7.84 6.46 1.31
N HIS A 61 7.44 6.31 0.05
CA HIS A 61 8.30 6.06 -1.11
C HIS A 61 7.84 6.90 -2.30
N PHE A 62 8.63 6.88 -3.38
CA PHE A 62 8.16 7.37 -4.67
C PHE A 62 7.82 6.22 -5.60
N VAL A 63 6.92 6.47 -6.53
CA VAL A 63 6.65 5.59 -7.68
C VAL A 63 7.11 6.34 -8.92
N LYS A 64 7.90 5.70 -9.77
CA LYS A 64 8.21 6.18 -11.12
C LYS A 64 7.37 5.44 -12.14
N ASP A 65 6.80 6.20 -13.07
CA ASP A 65 6.03 5.68 -14.20
C ASP A 65 6.41 6.46 -15.46
N GLY A 66 7.36 5.93 -16.24
CA GLY A 66 7.98 6.67 -17.33
C GLY A 66 8.64 7.98 -16.85
N GLY A 67 8.16 9.11 -17.38
CA GLY A 67 8.61 10.46 -17.00
C GLY A 67 7.91 11.04 -15.76
N GLU A 68 6.93 10.33 -15.20
CA GLU A 68 6.14 10.78 -14.06
C GLU A 68 6.66 10.21 -12.73
N ALA A 69 6.40 10.95 -11.66
CA ALA A 69 6.69 10.52 -10.29
C ALA A 69 5.50 10.80 -9.38
N TYR A 70 5.15 9.81 -8.55
CA TYR A 70 4.06 9.88 -7.58
C TYR A 70 4.58 9.62 -6.18
N VAL A 71 3.93 10.20 -5.17
CA VAL A 71 4.23 9.87 -3.77
C VAL A 71 3.38 8.67 -3.36
N LEU A 72 4.00 7.64 -2.79
CA LEU A 72 3.34 6.51 -2.15
C LEU A 72 3.53 6.61 -0.64
N LYS A 73 2.44 6.68 0.11
CA LYS A 73 2.42 6.60 1.58
C LYS A 73 1.61 5.38 1.99
N ILE A 74 2.13 4.60 2.92
CA ILE A 74 1.39 3.50 3.52
C ILE A 74 1.39 3.71 5.03
N SER A 75 0.22 3.74 5.63
CA SER A 75 0.04 3.79 7.08
C SER A 75 -0.72 2.55 7.54
N VAL A 76 -0.26 1.96 8.62
CA VAL A 76 -0.84 0.76 9.20
C VAL A 76 -1.17 1.05 10.65
N LYS A 77 -2.40 0.73 11.06
CA LYS A 77 -2.87 0.89 12.44
C LYS A 77 -3.55 -0.38 12.95
N PRO A 78 -3.41 -0.70 14.25
CA PRO A 78 -4.02 -1.89 14.83
C PRO A 78 -5.55 -1.80 14.83
N GLY A 79 -6.20 -2.95 14.63
CA GLY A 79 -7.64 -3.10 14.65
C GLY A 79 -8.36 -2.48 13.45
N ARG A 80 -9.69 -2.58 13.46
CA ARG A 80 -10.57 -2.01 12.43
C ARG A 80 -10.75 -0.51 12.63
N LYS A 81 -10.52 0.27 11.58
CA LYS A 81 -10.83 1.71 11.55
C LYS A 81 -12.02 1.98 10.64
N LYS A 82 -12.84 2.96 11.02
CA LYS A 82 -13.93 3.45 10.16
C LYS A 82 -13.32 4.07 8.90
N ALA A 83 -14.00 3.85 7.79
CA ALA A 83 -13.61 4.35 6.48
C ALA A 83 -14.88 4.70 5.70
N GLU A 84 -14.83 5.75 4.91
CA GLU A 84 -15.89 6.16 4.00
C GLU A 84 -15.30 6.21 2.59
N GLY A 85 -16.10 5.93 1.57
CA GLY A 85 -15.65 5.98 0.18
C GLY A 85 -16.32 4.90 -0.67
N THR A 86 -15.83 4.78 -1.90
CA THR A 86 -16.34 3.80 -2.85
C THR A 86 -15.81 2.41 -2.50
N PRO A 87 -16.64 1.35 -2.45
CA PRO A 87 -16.21 0.01 -2.12
C PRO A 87 -15.11 -0.53 -3.05
N ILE A 88 -14.17 -1.28 -2.48
CA ILE A 88 -13.14 -2.03 -3.20
C ILE A 88 -12.78 -3.31 -2.44
N ALA A 89 -12.32 -4.34 -3.14
CA ALA A 89 -11.78 -5.54 -2.52
C ALA A 89 -10.26 -5.62 -2.72
N ILE A 90 -9.51 -5.91 -1.66
CA ILE A 90 -8.05 -6.05 -1.67
C ILE A 90 -7.71 -7.38 -0.99
N ASN A 91 -7.11 -8.33 -1.71
CA ASN A 91 -6.84 -9.68 -1.19
C ASN A 91 -8.08 -10.38 -0.61
N GLY A 92 -9.26 -10.14 -1.18
CA GLY A 92 -10.54 -10.63 -0.63
C GLY A 92 -11.06 -9.88 0.60
N HIS A 93 -10.34 -8.88 1.12
CA HIS A 93 -10.83 -8.01 2.20
C HIS A 93 -11.64 -6.84 1.65
N HIS A 94 -12.75 -6.53 2.32
CA HIS A 94 -13.53 -5.33 2.03
C HIS A 94 -12.77 -4.07 2.48
N GLY A 95 -12.69 -3.11 1.58
CA GLY A 95 -12.14 -1.78 1.81
C GLY A 95 -12.95 -0.72 1.09
N VAL A 96 -12.43 0.50 1.14
CA VAL A 96 -12.96 1.64 0.40
C VAL A 96 -11.81 2.40 -0.24
N TYR A 97 -12.11 3.15 -1.30
CA TYR A 97 -11.22 4.16 -1.83
C TYR A 97 -11.90 5.52 -1.94
N GLN A 98 -11.08 6.57 -1.87
CA GLN A 98 -11.47 7.96 -2.04
C GLN A 98 -10.52 8.63 -3.03
N VAL A 99 -11.07 9.45 -3.91
CA VAL A 99 -10.31 10.25 -4.87
C VAL A 99 -10.55 11.72 -4.56
N ARG A 100 -9.47 12.50 -4.53
CA ARG A 100 -9.53 13.96 -4.49
C ARG A 100 -8.73 14.51 -5.66
N GLU A 101 -9.29 15.47 -6.37
CA GLU A 101 -8.59 16.17 -7.45
C GLU A 101 -7.79 17.34 -6.87
N ARG A 102 -6.59 17.56 -7.41
CA ARG A 102 -5.73 18.71 -7.14
C ARG A 102 -5.15 19.19 -8.47
N GLY A 103 -5.85 20.13 -9.10
CA GLY A 103 -5.53 20.57 -10.46
C GLY A 103 -5.78 19.43 -11.45
N ASP A 104 -4.80 19.12 -12.29
CA ASP A 104 -4.82 18.02 -13.26
C ASP A 104 -4.42 16.65 -12.66
N ARG A 105 -4.24 16.58 -11.33
CA ARG A 105 -3.73 15.38 -10.64
C ARG A 105 -4.71 14.82 -9.62
N TYR A 106 -4.60 13.52 -9.38
CA TYR A 106 -5.38 12.80 -8.39
C TYR A 106 -4.57 12.49 -7.12
N HIS A 107 -5.26 12.59 -5.99
CA HIS A 107 -4.88 12.02 -4.71
C HIS A 107 -5.83 10.86 -4.43
N LEU A 108 -5.30 9.64 -4.48
CA LEU A 108 -6.03 8.41 -4.20
C LEU A 108 -5.70 7.92 -2.79
N THR A 109 -6.72 7.58 -2.01
CA THR A 109 -6.57 6.88 -0.73
C THR A 109 -7.38 5.58 -0.78
N ILE A 110 -6.75 4.47 -0.46
CA ILE A 110 -7.38 3.14 -0.31
C ILE A 110 -7.21 2.72 1.15
N GLN A 111 -8.28 2.25 1.79
CA GLN A 111 -8.25 1.75 3.16
C GLN A 111 -8.99 0.42 3.26
N PHE A 112 -8.36 -0.59 3.86
CA PHE A 112 -8.97 -1.89 4.11
C PHE A 112 -8.49 -2.50 5.43
N TYR A 113 -9.31 -3.38 6.00
CA TYR A 113 -8.97 -4.10 7.23
C TYR A 113 -8.60 -5.55 6.91
N CYS A 114 -7.45 -6.00 7.39
CA CYS A 114 -7.03 -7.40 7.34
C CYS A 114 -7.25 -8.06 8.69
N ASP A 115 -8.11 -9.07 8.73
CA ASP A 115 -8.45 -9.86 9.91
C ASP A 115 -7.33 -10.81 10.34
N ARG A 116 -6.60 -11.42 9.39
CA ARG A 116 -5.45 -12.30 9.72
C ARG A 116 -4.35 -11.59 10.51
N THR A 117 -4.09 -10.32 10.16
CA THR A 117 -3.04 -9.51 10.81
C THR A 117 -3.60 -8.52 11.84
N ASP A 118 -4.92 -8.44 12.01
CA ASP A 118 -5.64 -7.51 12.89
C ASP A 118 -5.16 -6.05 12.73
N ARG A 119 -5.20 -5.56 11.49
CA ARG A 119 -4.73 -4.21 11.15
C ARG A 119 -5.54 -3.58 10.02
N THR A 120 -5.68 -2.26 10.09
CA THR A 120 -6.14 -1.45 8.97
C THR A 120 -4.92 -0.93 8.20
N VAL A 121 -4.91 -1.17 6.89
CA VAL A 121 -3.90 -0.67 5.97
C VAL A 121 -4.51 0.48 5.17
N LYS A 122 -3.82 1.63 5.15
CA LYS A 122 -4.16 2.79 4.34
C LYS A 122 -3.03 3.05 3.34
N ILE A 123 -3.35 3.00 2.06
CA ILE A 123 -2.46 3.30 0.94
C ILE A 123 -2.87 4.65 0.37
N THR A 124 -1.94 5.58 0.29
CA THR A 124 -2.16 6.91 -0.27
C THR A 124 -1.19 7.14 -1.42
N LEU A 125 -1.73 7.53 -2.58
CA LEU A 125 -0.98 7.89 -3.78
C LEU A 125 -1.30 9.34 -4.14
N GLU A 126 -0.26 10.17 -4.26
CA GLU A 126 -0.40 11.60 -4.56
C GLU A 126 0.28 11.94 -5.90
N GLY A 127 -0.38 12.77 -6.71
CA GLY A 127 0.16 13.28 -7.98
C GLY A 127 -0.15 12.39 -9.20
N LEU A 128 -1.06 11.42 -9.05
CA LEU A 128 -1.45 10.50 -10.12
C LEU A 128 -2.04 11.25 -11.33
N ARG A 129 -1.73 10.81 -12.56
CA ARG A 129 -2.39 11.30 -13.78
C ARG A 129 -3.72 10.62 -14.08
N ASP A 130 -3.84 9.37 -13.67
CA ASP A 130 -5.04 8.56 -13.85
C ASP A 130 -5.23 7.60 -12.66
N LEU A 131 -6.33 6.85 -12.69
CA LEU A 131 -6.71 5.91 -11.63
C LEU A 131 -6.56 4.45 -12.06
N SER A 132 -5.76 4.16 -13.10
CA SER A 132 -5.56 2.80 -13.64
C SER A 132 -5.08 1.80 -12.58
N ILE A 133 -4.35 2.28 -11.57
CA ILE A 133 -3.92 1.51 -10.38
C ILE A 133 -5.07 0.76 -9.70
N LEU A 134 -6.31 1.28 -9.74
CA LEU A 134 -7.49 0.62 -9.17
C LEU A 134 -7.78 -0.75 -9.80
N ASN A 135 -7.38 -0.96 -11.05
CA ASN A 135 -7.54 -2.24 -11.75
C ASN A 135 -6.55 -3.32 -11.27
N TYR A 136 -5.52 -2.94 -10.50
CA TYR A 136 -4.41 -3.82 -10.11
C TYR A 136 -4.38 -4.10 -8.62
N VAL A 137 -4.67 -3.09 -7.77
CA VAL A 137 -4.52 -3.17 -6.30
C VAL A 137 -5.32 -4.29 -5.65
N GLY A 138 -6.39 -4.77 -6.29
CA GLY A 138 -7.18 -5.89 -5.79
C GLY A 138 -6.37 -7.17 -5.54
N GLN A 139 -5.27 -7.35 -6.29
CA GLN A 139 -4.37 -8.50 -6.22
C GLN A 139 -3.26 -8.35 -5.16
N SER A 140 -3.19 -7.22 -4.44
CA SER A 140 -2.17 -6.97 -3.42
C SER A 140 -2.29 -7.96 -2.27
N ARG A 141 -1.19 -8.25 -1.56
CA ARG A 141 -1.18 -9.12 -0.38
C ARG A 141 -0.92 -8.33 0.89
N CYS A 142 -1.60 -8.71 1.96
CA CYS A 142 -1.51 -8.04 3.26
C CYS A 142 -1.22 -9.01 4.42
N HIS A 143 -1.05 -10.30 4.12
CA HIS A 143 -0.73 -11.37 5.04
C HIS A 143 -0.17 -12.58 4.28
#